data_AF-A0A4Y7R6W1-F1
#
_entry.id   AF-A0A4Y7R6W1-F1
#
_cell.length_a   1.000
_cell.length_b   1.000
_cell.length_c   1.000
_cell.angle_alpha   90.00
_cell.angle_beta   90.00
_cell.angle_gamma   90.00
#
_symmetry.space_group_name_H-M   'P 1'
#
loop_
_entity.id
_entity.type
_entity.pdbx_description
1 polymer ?
#
loop_
_entity_poly.entity_id
_entity_poly.type
_entity_poly.pdbx_seq_one_letter_code
_entity_poly.pdbx_strand_id
1 'polypeptide(L)'
;MVATAVHANKSATYLYEKASSGATISDVLDYQQAGELAKNFVTQWATFTGDASDYARRLKVFNPSLFIPAPAGGVSRVLSASVVSVERNKAGRYLITVFLQTQRFGDLNNPDAVPEAYKNPAPQSQTGYMGVQPKQKGWEGSQMTVQVAEAQKDGKLYVLNAPVLVAAAAAPAVEIERDYSSQPSAPVVSALTGFLKVYFSSANPADLVNFVTPESGITPVGGWELKSLDSAFVDVAASPTRAMVNVTVARGDSTIQQQLYLSLKPQNGQVFVSKLSPEPN
;
A
#
# COMPACT_ATOMS: atom_id res chain seq x y z
N MET A 1 4.03 -35.05 -6.04
CA MET A 1 3.77 -33.71 -6.58
C MET A 1 3.76 -32.78 -5.38
N VAL A 2 4.88 -32.08 -5.15
CA VAL A 2 5.14 -31.31 -3.93
C VAL A 2 5.10 -29.84 -4.34
N ALA A 3 4.06 -29.11 -3.93
CA ALA A 3 3.95 -27.69 -4.17
C ALA A 3 4.73 -26.93 -3.09
N THR A 4 5.79 -26.27 -3.52
CA THR A 4 6.69 -25.44 -2.71
C THR A 4 6.02 -24.09 -2.46
N ALA A 5 5.65 -23.80 -1.21
CA ALA A 5 5.12 -22.51 -0.81
C ALA A 5 6.25 -21.47 -0.74
N VAL A 6 6.25 -20.50 -1.65
CA VAL A 6 7.25 -19.42 -1.70
C VAL A 6 6.82 -18.27 -0.78
N HIS A 7 7.64 -18.11 0.26
CA HIS A 7 7.74 -17.11 1.30
C HIS A 7 7.06 -15.75 1.14
N ALA A 8 6.03 -15.53 1.96
CA ALA A 8 5.65 -14.22 2.45
C ALA A 8 6.66 -13.72 3.51
N ASN A 9 7.15 -12.49 3.30
CA ASN A 9 7.66 -11.48 4.24
C ASN A 9 8.46 -11.98 5.48
N LYS A 10 9.69 -11.52 5.75
CA LYS A 10 10.50 -12.01 6.90
C LYS A 10 9.83 -11.85 8.28
N SER A 11 8.93 -10.88 8.45
CA SER A 11 8.03 -10.76 9.61
C SER A 11 7.00 -11.89 9.68
N ALA A 12 6.48 -12.29 8.52
CA ALA A 12 5.61 -13.45 8.35
C ALA A 12 6.40 -14.76 8.40
N THR A 13 7.70 -14.82 8.11
CA THR A 13 8.48 -16.06 8.15
C THR A 13 8.62 -16.60 9.59
N TYR A 14 8.83 -15.75 10.59
CA TYR A 14 8.83 -16.20 11.99
C TYR A 14 7.42 -16.50 12.52
N LEU A 15 6.41 -15.68 12.16
CA LEU A 15 5.01 -15.97 12.51
C LEU A 15 4.48 -17.21 11.78
N TYR A 16 5.03 -17.60 10.63
CA TYR A 16 4.70 -18.83 9.89
C TYR A 16 5.43 -20.04 10.49
N GLU A 17 6.72 -19.91 10.84
CA GLU A 17 7.44 -20.91 11.64
C GLU A 17 6.78 -21.13 13.01
N LYS A 18 6.25 -20.08 13.66
CA LYS A 18 5.43 -20.20 14.88
C LYS A 18 3.98 -20.59 14.63
N ALA A 19 3.35 -20.26 13.49
CA ALA A 19 1.98 -20.70 13.18
C ALA A 19 1.93 -22.20 12.90
N SER A 20 3.03 -22.78 12.40
CA SER A 20 3.20 -24.23 12.37
C SER A 20 3.37 -24.87 13.77
N SER A 21 3.53 -24.06 14.82
CA SER A 21 3.71 -24.48 16.23
C SER A 21 2.83 -23.75 17.28
N GLY A 22 1.82 -22.97 16.86
CA GLY A 22 0.86 -22.25 17.72
C GLY A 22 1.29 -20.86 18.21
N ALA A 23 1.18 -19.83 17.37
CA ALA A 23 1.25 -18.43 17.82
C ALA A 23 0.04 -18.08 18.72
N THR A 24 0.27 -17.38 19.83
CA THR A 24 -0.79 -16.98 20.76
C THR A 24 -1.33 -15.58 20.46
N ILE A 25 -2.54 -15.26 20.96
CA ILE A 25 -3.08 -13.88 20.93
C ILE A 25 -2.09 -12.90 21.59
N SER A 26 -1.41 -13.33 22.66
CA SER A 26 -0.40 -12.51 23.34
C SER A 26 0.78 -12.19 22.43
N ASP A 27 1.25 -13.17 21.64
CA ASP A 27 2.34 -12.92 20.68
C ASP A 27 1.93 -11.88 19.64
N VAL A 28 0.70 -11.92 19.13
CA VAL A 28 0.20 -10.94 18.14
C VAL A 28 0.14 -9.54 18.74
N LEU A 29 -0.38 -9.42 19.98
CA LEU A 29 -0.48 -8.13 20.67
C LEU A 29 0.89 -7.52 20.96
N ASP A 30 1.87 -8.33 21.37
CA ASP A 30 3.24 -7.86 21.63
C ASP A 30 3.87 -7.26 20.36
N TYR A 31 3.73 -7.92 19.21
CA TYR A 31 4.26 -7.44 17.93
C TYR A 31 3.55 -6.18 17.45
N GLN A 32 2.23 -6.10 17.64
CA GLN A 32 1.45 -4.90 17.31
C GLN A 32 1.87 -3.71 18.18
N GLN A 33 2.06 -3.92 19.49
CA GLN A 33 2.51 -2.87 20.41
C GLN A 33 3.91 -2.35 20.06
N ALA A 34 4.85 -3.24 19.74
CA ALA A 34 6.18 -2.85 19.27
C ALA A 34 6.12 -2.08 17.93
N GLY A 35 5.30 -2.53 16.99
CA GLY A 35 5.08 -1.83 15.73
C GLY A 35 4.53 -0.41 15.92
N GLU A 36 3.51 -0.25 16.77
CA GLU A 36 2.90 1.06 17.04
C GLU A 36 3.83 1.99 17.84
N LEU A 37 4.61 1.48 18.78
CA LEU A 37 5.61 2.29 19.49
C LEU A 37 6.66 2.82 18.50
N ALA A 38 7.22 1.95 17.65
CA ALA A 38 8.22 2.33 16.66
C ALA A 38 7.67 3.38 15.69
N LYS A 39 6.47 3.14 15.15
CA LYS A 39 5.77 4.07 14.25
C LYS A 39 5.57 5.45 14.88
N ASN A 40 5.11 5.50 16.12
CA ASN A 40 4.93 6.75 16.85
C ASN A 40 6.26 7.45 17.09
N PHE A 41 7.28 6.71 17.52
CA PHE A 41 8.63 7.25 17.73
C PHE A 41 9.19 7.88 16.47
N VAL A 42 9.18 7.16 15.35
CA VAL A 42 9.75 7.68 14.09
C VAL A 42 8.95 8.83 13.51
N THR A 43 7.64 8.87 13.78
CA THR A 43 6.77 10.00 13.40
C THR A 43 7.20 11.27 14.14
N GLN A 44 7.45 11.18 15.44
CA GLN A 44 7.95 12.31 16.24
C GLN A 44 9.39 12.68 15.86
N TRP A 45 10.23 11.69 15.56
CA TRP A 45 11.62 11.89 15.17
C TRP A 45 11.77 12.58 13.80
N ALA A 46 10.96 12.22 12.82
CA ALA A 46 10.99 12.82 11.48
C ALA A 46 10.21 14.14 11.39
N THR A 47 9.41 14.49 12.41
CA THR A 47 8.69 15.76 12.48
C THR A 47 9.50 16.79 13.26
N PHE A 48 9.87 17.89 12.61
CA PHE A 48 10.58 19.00 13.25
C PHE A 48 9.88 20.32 12.96
N THR A 49 9.46 21.03 14.00
CA THR A 49 8.68 22.28 13.90
C THR A 49 9.54 23.53 13.95
N GLY A 50 10.88 23.39 14.02
CA GLY A 50 11.81 24.50 14.26
C GLY A 50 12.12 24.74 15.74
N ASP A 51 11.46 24.04 16.66
CA ASP A 51 11.69 24.13 18.11
C ASP A 51 12.46 22.90 18.62
N ALA A 52 13.72 23.10 18.99
CA ALA A 52 14.59 22.04 19.50
C ALA A 52 14.17 21.53 20.89
N SER A 53 13.62 22.39 21.74
CA SER A 53 13.16 22.02 23.08
C SER A 53 11.90 21.15 22.99
N ASP A 54 10.95 21.54 22.15
CA ASP A 54 9.76 20.74 21.90
C ASP A 54 10.11 19.39 21.24
N TYR A 55 11.00 19.40 20.25
CA TYR A 55 11.51 18.18 19.61
C TYR A 55 12.10 17.20 20.64
N ALA A 56 13.03 17.68 21.47
CA ALA A 56 13.65 16.86 22.51
C ALA A 56 12.62 16.36 23.54
N ARG A 57 11.66 17.20 23.94
CA ARG A 57 10.58 16.83 24.86
C ARG A 57 9.72 15.69 24.32
N ARG A 58 9.31 15.74 23.04
CA ARG A 58 8.50 14.68 22.41
C ARG A 58 9.23 13.35 22.33
N LEU A 59 10.54 13.37 22.04
CA LEU A 59 11.34 12.15 21.93
C LEU A 59 11.65 11.48 23.27
N LYS A 60 11.79 12.26 24.36
CA LYS A 60 12.03 11.71 25.71
C LYS A 60 10.92 10.79 26.22
N VAL A 61 9.71 10.87 25.68
CA VAL A 61 8.58 9.99 26.05
C VAL A 61 8.90 8.53 25.74
N PHE A 62 9.69 8.26 24.70
CA PHE A 62 10.01 6.90 24.24
C PHE A 62 11.19 6.27 24.98
N ASN A 63 12.11 7.11 25.47
CA ASN A 63 13.18 6.75 26.38
C ASN A 63 13.80 8.05 26.97
N PRO A 64 13.65 8.33 28.28
CA PRO A 64 14.18 9.55 28.88
C PRO A 64 15.71 9.70 28.81
N SER A 65 16.43 8.59 28.63
CA SER A 65 17.90 8.56 28.52
C SER A 65 18.38 8.74 27.08
N LEU A 66 17.47 8.74 26.11
CA LEU A 66 17.81 8.87 24.70
C LEU A 66 18.05 10.34 24.34
N PHE A 67 19.25 10.62 23.83
CA PHE A 67 19.59 11.93 23.27
C PHE A 67 19.59 11.85 21.75
N ILE A 68 18.75 12.67 21.12
CA ILE A 68 18.72 12.84 19.66
C ILE A 68 18.80 14.35 19.39
N PRO A 69 19.84 14.81 18.67
CA PRO A 69 19.97 16.22 18.33
C PRO A 69 18.82 16.64 17.40
N ALA A 70 18.33 17.87 17.58
CA ALA A 70 17.39 18.46 16.64
C ALA A 70 18.01 18.55 15.23
N PRO A 71 17.25 18.31 14.15
CA PRO A 71 17.74 18.46 12.79
C PRO A 71 18.27 19.87 12.52
N ALA A 72 19.33 19.97 11.72
CA ALA A 72 19.79 21.26 11.21
C ALA A 72 18.88 21.74 10.06
N GLY A 73 18.47 23.01 10.11
CA GLY A 73 17.67 23.66 9.08
C GLY A 73 16.15 23.46 9.22
N GLY A 74 15.42 23.76 8.14
CA GLY A 74 13.96 23.99 8.10
C GLY A 74 13.03 22.91 8.67
N VAL A 75 11.73 23.23 8.67
CA VAL A 75 10.66 22.43 9.24
C VAL A 75 10.41 21.15 8.43
N SER A 76 10.09 20.04 9.09
CA SER A 76 9.68 18.78 8.46
C SER A 76 8.42 18.21 9.11
N ARG A 77 7.62 17.50 8.32
CA ARG A 77 6.42 16.79 8.78
C ARG A 77 6.31 15.41 8.16
N VAL A 78 5.69 14.50 8.90
CA VAL A 78 5.33 13.16 8.41
C VAL A 78 3.88 13.20 7.89
N LEU A 79 3.69 12.72 6.66
CA LEU A 79 2.36 12.58 6.03
C LEU A 79 1.76 11.21 6.31
N SER A 80 2.59 10.18 6.30
CA SER A 80 2.18 8.81 6.61
C SER A 80 3.35 8.00 7.17
N ALA A 81 3.02 6.99 7.98
CA ALA A 81 3.96 6.05 8.56
C ALA A 81 3.35 4.65 8.57
N SER A 82 4.10 3.66 8.08
CA SER A 82 3.65 2.28 7.95
C SER A 82 4.73 1.31 8.43
N VAL A 83 4.37 0.40 9.33
CA VAL A 83 5.27 -0.67 9.77
C VAL A 83 5.43 -1.68 8.64
N VAL A 84 6.67 -1.91 8.20
CA VAL A 84 7.03 -2.84 7.12
C VAL A 84 7.37 -4.21 7.69
N SER A 85 8.15 -4.24 8.77
CA SER A 85 8.52 -5.48 9.44
C SER A 85 8.69 -5.30 10.95
N VAL A 86 8.45 -6.37 11.69
CA VAL A 86 8.73 -6.48 13.12
C VAL A 86 9.45 -7.82 13.31
N GLU A 87 10.70 -7.76 13.73
CA GLU A 87 11.52 -8.93 14.04
C GLU A 87 11.83 -8.94 15.53
N ARG A 88 11.83 -10.11 16.16
CA ARG A 88 12.26 -10.26 17.56
C ARG A 88 13.49 -11.16 17.60
N ASN A 89 14.58 -10.64 18.14
CA ASN A 89 15.81 -11.42 18.27
C ASN A 89 15.77 -12.36 19.48
N LYS A 90 16.74 -13.28 19.57
CA LYS A 90 16.85 -14.25 20.69
C LYS A 90 17.02 -13.60 22.06
N ALA A 91 17.50 -12.35 22.12
CA ALA A 91 17.61 -11.57 23.35
C ALA A 91 16.30 -10.85 23.72
N GLY A 92 15.19 -11.15 23.03
CA GLY A 92 13.88 -10.58 23.29
C GLY A 92 13.71 -9.13 22.84
N ARG A 93 14.68 -8.57 22.09
CA ARG A 93 14.61 -7.21 21.54
C ARG A 93 13.89 -7.21 20.21
N TYR A 94 13.17 -6.14 19.94
CA TYR A 94 12.49 -5.95 18.66
C TYR A 94 13.36 -5.10 17.74
N LEU A 95 13.31 -5.43 16.45
CA LEU A 95 13.88 -4.66 15.37
C LEU A 95 12.75 -4.40 14.36
N ILE A 96 12.31 -3.14 14.29
CA ILE A 96 11.13 -2.74 13.54
C ILE A 96 11.55 -1.87 12.37
N THR A 97 11.07 -2.19 11.17
CA THR A 97 11.26 -1.36 9.98
C THR A 97 9.99 -0.57 9.73
N VAL A 98 10.10 0.75 9.55
CA VAL A 98 8.99 1.66 9.28
C VAL A 98 9.27 2.45 8.01
N PHE A 99 8.30 2.51 7.12
CA PHE A 99 8.31 3.35 5.94
C PHE A 99 7.60 4.68 6.25
N LEU A 100 8.20 5.79 5.83
CA LEU A 100 7.69 7.14 6.06
C LEU A 100 7.55 7.89 4.74
N GLN A 101 6.41 8.55 4.57
CA GLN A 101 6.26 9.67 3.63
C GLN A 101 6.38 10.96 4.42
N THR A 102 7.29 11.83 3.99
CA THR A 102 7.63 13.07 4.69
C THR A 102 7.58 14.25 3.73
N GLN A 103 7.48 15.44 4.30
CA GLN A 103 7.73 16.68 3.59
C GLN A 103 8.68 17.55 4.40
N ARG A 104 9.60 18.21 3.69
CA ARG A 104 10.51 19.20 4.28
C ARG A 104 10.27 20.55 3.63
N PHE A 105 10.17 21.58 4.45
CA PHE A 105 10.12 22.96 3.99
C PHE A 105 11.54 23.49 3.81
N GLY A 106 11.86 23.97 2.63
CA GLY A 106 13.19 24.47 2.30
C GLY A 106 13.29 24.98 0.86
N ASP A 107 14.53 25.15 0.40
CA ASP A 107 14.82 25.44 -1.00
C ASP A 107 14.50 24.19 -1.83
N LEU A 108 13.70 24.35 -2.88
CA LEU A 108 13.31 23.25 -3.76
C LEU A 108 14.46 22.90 -4.70
N ASN A 109 14.81 21.62 -4.81
CA ASN A 109 15.84 21.15 -5.74
C ASN A 109 15.32 21.11 -7.18
N ASN A 110 14.06 20.71 -7.35
CA ASN A 110 13.34 20.73 -8.62
C ASN A 110 11.95 21.36 -8.44
N PRO A 111 11.83 22.69 -8.55
CA PRO A 111 10.56 23.38 -8.34
C PRO A 111 9.45 22.94 -9.29
N ASP A 112 9.78 22.52 -10.52
CA ASP A 112 8.80 22.12 -11.53
C ASP A 112 8.11 20.78 -11.19
N ALA A 113 8.78 19.93 -10.40
CA ALA A 113 8.22 18.68 -9.92
C ALA A 113 7.29 18.83 -8.70
N VAL A 114 7.23 20.03 -8.10
CA VAL A 114 6.42 20.31 -6.91
C VAL A 114 5.09 20.95 -7.33
N PRO A 115 3.93 20.49 -6.83
CA PRO A 115 2.66 21.16 -7.11
C PRO A 115 2.62 22.59 -6.58
N GLU A 116 1.99 23.52 -7.31
CA GLU A 116 1.91 24.95 -6.94
C GLU A 116 1.40 25.21 -5.52
N ALA A 117 0.43 24.41 -5.04
CA ALA A 117 -0.10 24.51 -3.68
C ALA A 117 0.94 24.29 -2.57
N TYR A 118 2.09 23.69 -2.90
CA TYR A 118 3.19 23.42 -1.98
C TYR A 118 4.36 24.39 -2.15
N LYS A 119 4.31 25.28 -3.15
CA LYS A 119 5.33 26.32 -3.36
C LYS A 119 4.94 27.55 -2.55
N ASN A 120 5.92 28.22 -1.96
CA ASN A 120 5.69 29.59 -1.51
C ASN A 120 5.62 30.50 -2.73
N PRO A 121 4.79 31.56 -2.70
CA PRO A 121 4.82 32.60 -3.72
C PRO A 121 6.27 33.07 -3.87
N ALA A 122 6.76 33.10 -5.11
CA ALA A 122 8.11 33.58 -5.38
C ALA A 122 8.23 34.99 -4.78
N PRO A 123 9.29 35.30 -4.02
CA PRO A 123 9.49 36.67 -3.56
C PRO A 123 9.51 37.57 -4.79
N GLN A 124 8.62 38.56 -4.84
CA GLN A 124 8.57 39.55 -5.91
C GLN A 124 9.98 40.13 -6.06
N SER A 125 10.63 39.73 -7.16
CA SER A 125 11.94 40.17 -7.66
C SER A 125 12.63 41.24 -6.81
N GLN A 126 13.18 40.84 -5.67
CA GLN A 126 14.31 41.54 -5.08
C GLN A 126 15.51 41.11 -5.90
N THR A 127 15.93 41.98 -6.82
CA THR A 127 17.25 41.94 -7.43
C THR A 127 18.27 41.82 -6.31
N GLY A 128 18.71 40.60 -6.02
CA GLY A 128 19.73 40.37 -5.02
C GLY A 128 20.96 41.19 -5.39
N TYR A 129 21.52 41.91 -4.42
CA TYR A 129 22.88 42.42 -4.54
C TYR A 129 23.76 41.21 -4.93
N MET A 130 24.38 41.25 -6.11
CA MET A 130 25.17 40.18 -6.76
C MET A 130 24.46 39.17 -7.69
N GLY A 131 23.21 39.40 -8.13
CA GLY A 131 22.65 38.67 -9.28
C GLY A 131 22.31 37.18 -9.05
N VAL A 132 22.34 36.71 -7.81
CA VAL A 132 21.88 35.36 -7.46
C VAL A 132 20.37 35.41 -7.26
N GLN A 133 19.61 34.73 -8.13
CA GLN A 133 18.17 34.58 -7.93
C GLN A 133 17.91 33.75 -6.66
N PRO A 134 17.01 34.19 -5.76
CA PRO A 134 16.63 33.38 -4.61
C PRO A 134 15.98 32.07 -5.08
N LYS A 135 16.47 30.94 -4.57
CA LYS A 135 15.86 29.62 -4.86
C LYS A 135 14.41 29.63 -4.40
N GLN A 136 13.53 29.04 -5.21
CA GLN A 136 12.12 28.88 -4.85
C GLN A 136 12.01 28.00 -3.61
N LYS A 137 11.22 28.44 -2.63
CA LYS A 137 10.97 27.70 -1.40
C LYS A 137 9.62 27.00 -1.44
N GLY A 138 9.51 25.87 -0.77
CA GLY A 138 8.26 25.12 -0.67
C GLY A 138 8.41 23.85 0.14
N TRP A 139 7.35 23.05 0.14
CA TRP A 139 7.34 21.70 0.71
C TRP A 139 7.77 20.69 -0.35
N GLU A 140 8.94 20.10 -0.15
CA GLU A 140 9.45 19.01 -0.98
C GLU A 140 9.12 17.66 -0.31
N GLY A 141 8.50 16.75 -1.07
CA GLY A 141 8.16 15.41 -0.61
C GLY A 141 9.36 14.47 -0.64
N SER A 142 9.47 13.59 0.35
CA SER A 142 10.51 12.55 0.40
C SER A 142 9.98 11.27 1.03
N GLN A 143 10.55 10.14 0.62
CA GLN A 143 10.28 8.82 1.18
C GLN A 143 11.53 8.31 1.88
N MET A 144 11.36 7.71 3.06
CA MET A 144 12.46 7.09 3.78
C MET A 144 12.01 5.82 4.47
N THR A 145 12.92 4.85 4.58
CA THR A 145 12.72 3.65 5.40
C THR A 145 13.67 3.74 6.58
N VAL A 146 13.14 3.51 7.77
CA VAL A 146 13.89 3.62 9.03
C VAL A 146 13.76 2.34 9.84
N GLN A 147 14.81 2.02 10.58
CA GLN A 147 14.83 0.89 11.49
C GLN A 147 14.94 1.39 12.94
N VAL A 148 14.11 0.83 13.82
CA VAL A 148 14.03 1.13 15.25
C VAL A 148 14.33 -0.14 16.03
N ALA A 149 15.22 -0.05 17.02
CA ALA A 149 15.43 -1.12 17.97
C ALA A 149 14.73 -0.80 19.29
N GLU A 150 14.00 -1.78 19.81
CA GLU A 150 13.24 -1.66 21.06
C GLU A 150 13.56 -2.81 21.99
N ALA A 151 13.38 -2.57 23.28
CA ALA A 151 13.42 -3.61 24.30
C ALA A 151 12.23 -3.47 25.24
N GLN A 152 11.94 -4.56 25.95
CA GLN A 152 10.94 -4.59 27.00
C GLN A 152 11.64 -4.64 28.35
N LYS A 153 11.17 -3.82 29.29
CA LYS A 153 11.60 -3.82 30.69
C LYS A 153 10.38 -3.51 31.56
N ASP A 154 10.17 -4.31 32.61
CA ASP A 154 9.05 -4.16 33.55
C ASP A 154 7.68 -4.06 32.85
N GLY A 155 7.49 -4.88 31.80
CA GLY A 155 6.26 -4.91 31.01
C GLY A 155 6.07 -3.72 30.06
N LYS A 156 7.02 -2.79 29.97
CA LYS A 156 6.97 -1.62 29.09
C LYS A 156 7.99 -1.70 27.97
N LEU A 157 7.59 -1.30 26.77
CA LEU A 157 8.48 -1.14 25.63
C LEU A 157 9.15 0.23 25.66
N TYR A 158 10.41 0.29 25.24
CA TYR A 158 11.17 1.53 25.09
C TYR A 158 12.15 1.42 23.93
N VAL A 159 12.46 2.57 23.34
CA VAL A 159 13.39 2.67 22.22
C VAL A 159 14.83 2.67 22.73
N LEU A 160 15.70 1.89 22.09
CA LEU A 160 17.09 1.71 22.52
C LEU A 160 18.04 2.79 21.99
N ASN A 161 17.82 3.26 20.77
CA ASN A 161 18.73 4.18 20.07
C ASN A 161 17.99 5.05 19.05
N ALA A 162 18.70 6.04 18.50
CA ALA A 162 18.21 6.82 17.37
C ALA A 162 17.90 5.89 16.19
N PRO A 163 16.85 6.17 15.40
CA PRO A 163 16.50 5.33 14.27
C PRO A 163 17.57 5.45 13.18
N VAL A 164 17.73 4.38 12.40
CA VAL A 164 18.71 4.31 11.32
C VAL A 164 17.99 4.29 9.98
N LEU A 165 18.43 5.12 9.02
CA LEU A 165 17.94 5.05 7.64
C LEU A 165 18.45 3.77 6.98
N VAL A 166 17.54 3.01 6.39
CA VAL A 166 17.84 1.76 5.69
C VAL A 166 17.28 1.80 4.27
N ALA A 167 17.83 0.96 3.40
CA ALA A 167 17.30 0.81 2.05
C ALA A 167 15.87 0.25 2.10
N ALA A 168 14.99 0.75 1.21
CA ALA A 168 13.69 0.14 1.02
C ALA A 168 13.89 -1.29 0.49
N ALA A 169 13.12 -2.24 1.02
CA ALA A 169 13.14 -3.60 0.52
C ALA A 169 12.65 -3.61 -0.94
N ALA A 170 13.37 -4.30 -1.82
CA ALA A 170 12.88 -4.53 -3.17
C ALA A 170 11.59 -5.35 -3.10
N ALA A 171 10.58 -4.94 -3.88
CA ALA A 171 9.40 -5.77 -4.07
C ALA A 171 9.82 -7.15 -4.62
N PRO A 172 9.27 -8.26 -4.11
CA PRO A 172 9.57 -9.56 -4.66
C PRO A 172 9.13 -9.60 -6.13
N ALA A 173 9.99 -10.11 -7.00
CA ALA A 173 9.60 -10.46 -8.35
C ALA A 173 8.73 -11.73 -8.27
N VAL A 174 7.42 -11.56 -8.31
CA VAL A 174 6.48 -12.68 -8.41
C VAL A 174 6.18 -12.88 -9.88
N GLU A 175 6.64 -13.99 -10.44
CA GLU A 175 6.16 -14.44 -11.75
C GLU A 175 4.72 -14.93 -11.58
N ILE A 176 3.79 -14.23 -12.21
CA ILE A 176 2.39 -14.64 -12.26
C ILE A 176 2.24 -15.54 -13.48
N GLU A 177 2.07 -16.84 -13.26
CA GLU A 177 1.75 -17.81 -14.31
C GLU A 177 0.39 -17.44 -14.93
N ARG A 178 0.34 -17.25 -16.25
CA ARG A 178 -0.87 -16.82 -16.97
C ARG A 178 -1.38 -17.92 -17.88
N ASP A 179 -2.36 -18.68 -17.41
CA ASP A 179 -3.06 -19.70 -18.20
C ASP A 179 -4.21 -19.12 -19.05
N TYR A 180 -4.19 -17.82 -19.37
CA TYR A 180 -5.22 -17.14 -20.15
C TYR A 180 -4.74 -16.87 -21.57
N SER A 181 -4.65 -17.90 -22.40
CA SER A 181 -4.04 -17.82 -23.73
C SER A 181 -5.03 -17.70 -24.88
N SER A 182 -6.32 -17.95 -24.63
CA SER A 182 -7.32 -18.08 -25.69
C SER A 182 -8.21 -16.84 -25.80
N GLN A 183 -8.58 -16.45 -27.02
CA GLN A 183 -9.62 -15.43 -27.23
C GLN A 183 -11.01 -16.05 -26.98
N PRO A 184 -11.88 -15.41 -26.17
CA PRO A 184 -13.24 -15.87 -25.96
C PRO A 184 -14.09 -15.74 -27.23
N SER A 185 -15.12 -16.58 -27.34
CA SER A 185 -16.14 -16.43 -28.38
C SER A 185 -17.01 -15.18 -28.17
N ALA A 186 -17.62 -14.66 -29.22
CA ALA A 186 -18.48 -13.47 -29.14
C ALA A 186 -19.63 -13.60 -28.10
N PRO A 187 -20.31 -14.76 -27.95
CA PRO A 187 -21.29 -14.95 -26.88
C PRO A 187 -20.71 -14.80 -25.47
N VAL A 188 -19.50 -15.31 -25.24
CA VAL A 188 -18.79 -15.18 -23.96
C VAL A 188 -18.43 -13.73 -23.70
N VAL A 189 -17.91 -13.00 -24.70
CA VAL A 189 -17.64 -11.56 -24.59
C VAL A 189 -18.89 -10.78 -24.21
N SER A 190 -20.02 -11.07 -24.85
CA SER A 190 -21.31 -10.43 -24.54
C SER A 190 -21.79 -10.73 -23.11
N ALA A 191 -21.66 -11.98 -22.66
CA ALA A 191 -22.02 -12.37 -21.30
C ALA A 191 -21.15 -11.65 -20.25
N LEU A 192 -19.83 -11.62 -20.45
CA LEU A 192 -18.89 -10.92 -19.58
C LEU A 192 -19.15 -9.41 -19.57
N THR A 193 -19.39 -8.81 -20.74
CA THR A 193 -19.71 -7.37 -20.84
C THR A 193 -21.01 -7.03 -20.12
N GLY A 194 -22.05 -7.86 -20.27
CA GLY A 194 -23.33 -7.69 -19.59
C GLY A 194 -23.17 -7.78 -18.07
N PHE A 195 -22.46 -8.81 -17.59
CA PHE A 195 -22.11 -8.98 -16.18
C PHE A 195 -21.39 -7.73 -15.65
N LEU A 196 -20.29 -7.31 -16.30
CA LEU A 196 -19.47 -6.19 -15.87
C LEU A 196 -20.25 -4.88 -15.85
N LYS A 197 -21.10 -4.64 -16.85
CA LYS A 197 -21.96 -3.46 -16.90
C LYS A 197 -22.83 -3.38 -15.65
N VAL A 198 -23.54 -4.46 -15.32
CA VAL A 198 -24.40 -4.52 -14.13
C VAL A 198 -23.59 -4.47 -12.84
N TYR A 199 -22.47 -5.19 -12.77
CA TYR A 199 -21.58 -5.23 -11.61
C TYR A 199 -21.07 -3.83 -11.22
N PHE A 200 -20.71 -3.00 -12.20
CA PHE A 200 -20.24 -1.64 -11.94
C PHE A 200 -21.37 -0.63 -11.75
N SER A 201 -22.50 -0.78 -12.45
CA SER A 201 -23.55 0.26 -12.44
C SER A 201 -24.62 0.06 -11.36
N SER A 202 -25.02 -1.18 -11.08
CA SER A 202 -26.14 -1.46 -10.17
C SER A 202 -25.71 -1.46 -8.70
N ALA A 203 -26.61 -1.02 -7.81
CA ALA A 203 -26.48 -1.20 -6.37
C ALA A 203 -27.29 -2.39 -5.84
N ASN A 204 -28.06 -3.08 -6.70
CA ASN A 204 -28.97 -4.15 -6.32
C ASN A 204 -28.42 -5.53 -6.72
N PRO A 205 -28.14 -6.43 -5.77
CA PRO A 205 -27.69 -7.80 -6.06
C PRO A 205 -28.63 -8.60 -6.97
N ALA A 206 -29.94 -8.31 -6.94
CA ALA A 206 -30.92 -9.00 -7.78
C ALA A 206 -30.67 -8.80 -9.29
N ASP A 207 -30.03 -7.70 -9.68
CA ASP A 207 -29.76 -7.39 -11.09
C ASP A 207 -28.68 -8.31 -11.69
N LEU A 208 -27.83 -8.91 -10.84
CA LEU A 208 -26.79 -9.85 -11.25
C LEU A 208 -27.31 -11.28 -11.49
N VAL A 209 -28.55 -11.59 -11.10
CA VAL A 209 -29.07 -12.97 -11.10
C VAL A 209 -28.97 -13.68 -12.45
N ASN A 210 -29.01 -12.93 -13.57
CA ASN A 210 -28.92 -13.47 -14.92
C ASN A 210 -27.48 -13.68 -15.42
N PHE A 211 -26.48 -13.28 -14.63
CA PHE A 211 -25.07 -13.26 -15.01
C PHE A 211 -24.19 -14.10 -14.09
N VAL A 212 -24.68 -14.44 -12.90
CA VAL A 212 -23.93 -15.15 -11.89
C VAL A 212 -24.56 -16.49 -11.56
N THR A 213 -23.75 -17.41 -11.02
CA THR A 213 -24.28 -18.65 -10.46
C THR A 213 -24.98 -18.36 -9.12
N PRO A 214 -26.04 -19.10 -8.75
CA PRO A 214 -26.79 -18.88 -7.50
C PRO A 214 -25.91 -18.85 -6.23
N GLU A 215 -24.80 -19.59 -6.24
CA GLU A 215 -23.83 -19.74 -5.16
C GLU A 215 -22.68 -18.73 -5.19
N SER A 216 -22.63 -17.80 -6.16
CA SER A 216 -21.45 -16.95 -6.41
C SER A 216 -21.13 -15.97 -5.27
N GLY A 217 -22.12 -15.56 -4.48
CA GLY A 217 -21.96 -14.54 -3.43
C GLY A 217 -21.51 -13.16 -3.94
N ILE A 218 -21.48 -12.94 -5.25
CA ILE A 218 -21.01 -11.69 -5.86
C ILE A 218 -22.06 -10.59 -5.64
N THR A 219 -21.64 -9.48 -5.03
CA THR A 219 -22.44 -8.26 -4.90
C THR A 219 -21.92 -7.20 -5.86
N PRO A 220 -22.79 -6.42 -6.53
CA PRO A 220 -22.34 -5.38 -7.42
C PRO A 220 -21.71 -4.22 -6.62
N VAL A 221 -20.74 -3.53 -7.23
CA VAL A 221 -20.05 -2.37 -6.63
C VAL A 221 -20.94 -1.14 -6.67
N GLY A 222 -21.62 -0.92 -7.80
CA GLY A 222 -22.48 0.23 -8.03
C GLY A 222 -21.76 1.57 -8.14
N GLY A 223 -22.42 2.56 -8.76
CA GLY A 223 -21.91 3.93 -8.84
C GLY A 223 -20.76 4.16 -9.82
N TRP A 224 -20.45 3.16 -10.66
CA TRP A 224 -19.48 3.25 -11.75
C TRP A 224 -20.15 2.96 -13.10
N GLU A 225 -19.61 3.53 -14.17
CA GLU A 225 -20.02 3.24 -15.53
C GLU A 225 -18.93 2.43 -16.23
N LEU A 226 -19.28 1.27 -16.80
CA LEU A 226 -18.38 0.55 -17.70
C LEU A 226 -18.27 1.31 -19.03
N LYS A 227 -17.09 1.85 -19.32
CA LYS A 227 -16.80 2.56 -20.57
C LYS A 227 -16.39 1.59 -21.68
N SER A 228 -15.53 0.63 -21.37
CA SER A 228 -15.08 -0.38 -22.32
C SER A 228 -14.64 -1.67 -21.63
N LEU A 229 -14.80 -2.77 -22.36
CA LEU A 229 -14.05 -4.00 -22.15
C LEU A 229 -12.88 -3.97 -23.14
N ASP A 230 -11.69 -3.64 -22.65
CA ASP A 230 -10.50 -3.37 -23.45
C ASP A 230 -9.89 -4.65 -24.02
N SER A 231 -9.93 -5.74 -23.25
CA SER A 231 -9.58 -7.08 -23.72
C SER A 231 -10.15 -8.16 -22.80
N ALA A 232 -10.31 -9.36 -23.34
CA ALA A 232 -10.71 -10.54 -22.61
C ALA A 232 -9.92 -11.76 -23.11
N PHE A 233 -9.44 -12.58 -22.19
CA PHE A 233 -8.77 -13.85 -22.46
C PHE A 233 -9.37 -14.93 -21.59
N VAL A 234 -9.43 -16.15 -22.09
CA VAL A 234 -9.94 -17.32 -21.37
C VAL A 234 -8.90 -18.44 -21.38
N ASP A 235 -9.10 -19.40 -20.48
CA ASP A 235 -8.31 -20.62 -20.44
C ASP A 235 -8.51 -21.46 -21.72
N VAL A 236 -9.76 -21.77 -22.05
CA VAL A 236 -10.12 -22.59 -23.22
C VAL A 236 -11.27 -21.94 -23.98
N ALA A 237 -11.10 -21.72 -25.30
CA ALA A 237 -12.10 -21.02 -26.12
C ALA A 237 -13.46 -21.75 -26.22
N ALA A 238 -13.47 -23.08 -26.27
CA ALA A 238 -14.67 -23.88 -26.52
C ALA A 238 -15.62 -23.96 -25.31
N SER A 239 -15.08 -24.01 -24.10
CA SER A 239 -15.85 -24.12 -22.86
C SER A 239 -15.04 -23.48 -21.73
N PRO A 240 -15.02 -22.14 -21.65
CA PRO A 240 -14.13 -21.44 -20.74
C PRO A 240 -14.59 -21.62 -19.31
N THR A 241 -13.65 -21.93 -18.42
CA THR A 241 -13.90 -22.02 -16.98
C THR A 241 -13.26 -20.86 -16.22
N ARG A 242 -12.38 -20.11 -16.87
CA ARG A 242 -11.71 -18.94 -16.32
C ARG A 242 -11.58 -17.84 -17.36
N ALA A 243 -11.67 -16.59 -16.94
CA ALA A 243 -11.42 -15.43 -17.79
C ALA A 243 -10.57 -14.37 -17.08
N MET A 244 -9.70 -13.71 -17.83
CA MET A 244 -9.04 -12.46 -17.48
C MET A 244 -9.63 -11.36 -18.35
N VAL A 245 -10.13 -10.30 -17.74
CA VAL A 245 -10.70 -9.15 -18.44
C VAL A 245 -10.00 -7.87 -18.03
N ASN A 246 -9.69 -7.01 -19.01
CA ASN A 246 -9.23 -5.65 -18.77
C ASN A 246 -10.37 -4.70 -19.16
N VAL A 247 -10.74 -3.81 -18.25
CA VAL A 247 -11.89 -2.92 -18.40
C VAL A 247 -11.50 -1.49 -18.06
N THR A 248 -12.18 -0.54 -18.67
CA THR A 248 -12.14 0.87 -18.29
C THR A 248 -13.49 1.27 -17.70
N VAL A 249 -13.46 1.82 -16.48
CA VAL A 249 -14.65 2.30 -15.75
C VAL A 249 -14.52 3.77 -15.40
N ALA A 250 -15.64 4.47 -15.27
CA ALA A 250 -15.65 5.88 -14.92
C ALA A 250 -16.65 6.22 -13.81
N ARG A 251 -16.34 7.30 -13.08
CA ARG A 251 -17.23 7.94 -12.10
C ARG A 251 -16.95 9.44 -12.08
N GLY A 252 -17.92 10.23 -12.55
CA GLY A 252 -17.69 11.65 -12.81
C GLY A 252 -16.58 11.84 -13.85
N ASP A 253 -15.63 12.73 -13.56
CA ASP A 253 -14.51 13.01 -14.46
C ASP A 253 -13.34 12.02 -14.29
N SER A 254 -13.46 11.06 -13.38
CA SER A 254 -12.41 10.06 -13.12
C SER A 254 -12.64 8.81 -13.96
N THR A 255 -11.59 8.35 -14.64
CA THR A 255 -11.56 7.09 -15.41
C THR A 255 -10.43 6.21 -14.89
N ILE A 256 -10.71 4.91 -14.72
CA ILE A 256 -9.78 3.93 -14.14
C ILE A 256 -9.78 2.66 -14.99
N GLN A 257 -8.60 2.13 -15.27
CA GLN A 257 -8.42 0.80 -15.83
C GLN A 257 -8.32 -0.25 -14.73
N GLN A 258 -9.00 -1.38 -14.91
CA GLN A 258 -8.96 -2.52 -13.99
C GLN A 258 -8.71 -3.82 -14.75
N GLN A 259 -7.95 -4.70 -14.12
CA GLN A 259 -7.82 -6.10 -14.53
C GLN A 259 -8.55 -6.98 -13.52
N LEU A 260 -9.42 -7.86 -14.01
CA LEU A 260 -10.23 -8.74 -13.18
C LEU A 260 -10.08 -10.18 -13.65
N TYR A 261 -10.13 -11.11 -12.70
CA TYR A 261 -10.12 -12.54 -12.96
C TYR A 261 -11.45 -13.16 -12.54
N LEU A 262 -12.06 -13.91 -13.44
CA LEU A 262 -13.40 -14.46 -13.29
C LEU A 262 -13.34 -15.98 -13.36
N SER A 263 -14.03 -16.66 -12.44
CA SER A 263 -14.34 -18.10 -12.59
C SER A 263 -15.70 -18.25 -13.27
N LEU A 264 -15.75 -19.06 -14.32
CA LEU A 264 -16.92 -19.23 -15.18
C LEU A 264 -17.51 -20.64 -15.03
N LYS A 265 -18.83 -20.74 -15.05
CA LYS A 265 -19.55 -22.01 -15.20
C LYS A 265 -20.31 -22.02 -16.52
N PRO A 266 -19.88 -22.83 -17.51
CA PRO A 266 -20.64 -23.03 -18.73
C PRO A 266 -21.91 -23.84 -18.44
N GLN A 267 -23.07 -23.35 -18.85
CA GLN A 267 -24.36 -24.02 -18.70
C GLN A 267 -25.24 -23.73 -19.92
N ASN A 268 -25.75 -24.79 -20.58
CA ASN A 268 -26.68 -24.68 -21.71
C ASN A 268 -26.23 -23.74 -22.84
N GLY A 269 -24.92 -23.70 -23.14
CA GLY A 269 -24.35 -22.80 -24.17
C GLY A 269 -24.15 -21.35 -23.73
N GLN A 270 -24.42 -21.03 -22.47
CA GLN A 270 -24.11 -19.75 -21.83
C GLN A 270 -22.98 -19.91 -20.80
N VAL A 271 -22.44 -18.79 -20.31
CA VAL A 271 -21.45 -18.78 -19.23
C VAL A 271 -21.93 -17.87 -18.11
N PHE A 272 -21.81 -18.36 -16.88
CA PHE A 272 -22.17 -17.63 -15.67
C PHE A 272 -20.93 -17.39 -14.81
N VAL A 273 -20.85 -16.22 -14.19
CA VAL A 273 -19.74 -15.88 -13.29
C VAL A 273 -20.01 -16.48 -11.91
N SER A 274 -19.05 -17.25 -11.41
CA SER A 274 -19.13 -17.89 -10.10
C SER A 274 -18.22 -17.24 -9.06
N LYS A 275 -17.15 -16.56 -9.49
CA LYS A 275 -16.23 -15.82 -8.63
C LYS A 275 -15.60 -14.65 -9.40
N LEU A 276 -15.34 -13.56 -8.70
CA LEU A 276 -14.55 -12.41 -9.17
C LEU A 276 -13.37 -12.19 -8.21
N SER A 277 -12.18 -11.99 -8.77
CA SER A 277 -10.92 -11.91 -8.02
C SER A 277 -9.95 -10.88 -8.62
N PRO A 278 -9.13 -10.20 -7.79
CA PRO A 278 -8.02 -9.36 -8.28
C PRO A 278 -6.78 -10.18 -8.69
N GLU A 279 -6.75 -11.48 -8.38
CA GLU A 279 -5.67 -12.42 -8.71
C GLU A 279 -6.16 -13.58 -9.59
N PRO A 280 -5.28 -14.18 -10.41
CA PRO A 280 -5.62 -15.37 -11.21
C PRO A 280 -6.29 -16.47 -10.38
N ASN A 281 -7.30 -17.12 -10.98
CA ASN A 281 -8.01 -18.25 -10.39
C ASN A 281 -7.53 -19.60 -10.92
#